data_AF-I6L8L2-F1
#
_entry.id   AF-I6L8L2-F1
#
_cell.length_a   1.000
_cell.length_b   1.000
_cell.length_c   1.000
_cell.angle_alpha   90.00
_cell.angle_beta   90.00
_cell.angle_gamma   90.00
#
_symmetry.space_group_name_H-M   'P 1'
#
loop_
_entity.id
_entity.type
_entity.pdbx_description
1 polymer ?
#
loop_
_entity_poly.entity_id
_entity_poly.type
_entity_poly.pdbx_seq_one_letter_code
_entity_poly.pdbx_strand_id
1 'polypeptide(L)'
;SNGLMAKRLRRELLNTYEQLGKSGLPFLDDIGKVDVKFGLSLQLLKSIEQRGMGFNSIGTFKAIVKLSWVDTILRWDPEPPFDFQKIEISPDEIWTPDIKLFNSVDLDMTLDRTTQAIVFSNGTVLWIPPAVLKVLCVSQDDVDSCHFQFGSWVYSVDEVDIHFMDDKAEVLLDFYQDSLEILENSAQRQEVVYPCCESAYVEMKYLLALRSENGNSTYSRDLAHHHHHH
;
A
#
# COMPACT_ATOMS: atom_id res chain seq x y z
N SER A 1 22.22 24.78 -16.35
CA SER A 1 20.80 24.72 -15.95
C SER A 1 20.63 23.62 -14.93
N ASN A 2 19.81 23.85 -13.90
CA ASN A 2 19.60 22.91 -12.80
C ASN A 2 19.14 21.51 -13.26
N GLY A 3 18.38 21.44 -14.35
CA GLY A 3 17.92 20.16 -14.91
C GLY A 3 19.03 19.24 -15.45
N LEU A 4 20.15 19.78 -15.95
CA LEU A 4 21.28 18.94 -16.38
C LEU A 4 22.01 18.31 -15.20
N MET A 5 22.17 19.06 -14.11
CA MET A 5 22.84 18.56 -12.90
C MET A 5 21.99 17.51 -12.18
N ALA A 6 20.66 17.71 -12.09
CA ALA A 6 19.76 16.69 -11.56
C ALA A 6 19.84 15.36 -12.34
N LYS A 7 19.91 15.43 -13.67
CA LYS A 7 20.11 14.23 -14.52
C LYS A 7 21.47 13.56 -14.29
N ARG A 8 22.53 14.35 -14.04
CA ARG A 8 23.87 13.81 -13.73
C ARG A 8 23.88 13.11 -12.37
N LEU A 9 23.34 13.75 -11.33
CA LEU A 9 23.20 13.16 -10.01
C LEU A 9 22.42 11.85 -10.06
N ARG A 10 21.24 11.87 -10.71
CA ARG A 10 20.42 10.66 -10.89
C ARG A 10 21.21 9.52 -11.52
N ARG A 11 21.98 9.80 -12.58
CA ARG A 11 22.82 8.79 -13.24
C ARG A 11 23.93 8.28 -12.30
N GLU A 12 24.54 9.16 -11.50
CA GLU A 12 25.58 8.76 -10.54
C GLU A 12 25.02 7.85 -9.44
N LEU A 13 23.85 8.17 -8.89
CA LEU A 13 23.20 7.36 -7.86
C LEU A 13 22.73 5.99 -8.40
N LEU A 14 22.22 5.94 -9.64
CA LEU A 14 21.74 4.70 -10.24
C LEU A 14 22.87 3.78 -10.72
N ASN A 15 24.10 4.27 -10.86
CA ASN A 15 25.22 3.46 -11.33
C ASN A 15 25.47 2.23 -10.44
N THR A 16 25.28 2.33 -9.12
CA THR A 16 25.42 1.18 -8.22
C THR A 16 24.35 0.11 -8.50
N TYR A 17 23.09 0.52 -8.68
CA TYR A 17 22.00 -0.37 -9.03
C TYR A 17 22.17 -1.02 -10.42
N GLU A 18 22.73 -0.28 -11.38
CA GLU A 18 23.05 -0.81 -12.71
C GLU A 18 24.14 -1.89 -12.66
N GLN A 19 25.10 -1.77 -11.74
CA GLN A 19 26.23 -2.70 -11.61
C GLN A 19 25.92 -3.93 -10.77
N LEU A 20 25.24 -3.75 -9.62
CA LEU A 20 24.99 -4.81 -8.64
C LEU A 20 23.59 -5.43 -8.79
N GLY A 21 22.70 -4.77 -9.51
CA GLY A 21 21.29 -5.11 -9.56
C GLY A 21 20.50 -4.52 -8.40
N LYS A 22 19.18 -4.75 -8.41
CA LYS A 22 18.22 -4.24 -7.44
C LYS A 22 17.79 -5.29 -6.41
N SER A 23 18.33 -6.50 -6.50
CA SER A 23 18.01 -7.61 -5.59
C SER A 23 18.90 -7.52 -4.35
N GLY A 24 18.33 -7.81 -3.18
CA GLY A 24 18.99 -7.57 -1.90
C GLY A 24 18.63 -6.21 -1.31
N LEU A 25 18.90 -6.02 -0.02
CA LEU A 25 18.53 -4.81 0.72
C LEU A 25 19.36 -3.59 0.23
N PRO A 26 18.82 -2.35 0.36
CA PRO A 26 19.38 -1.14 -0.24
C PRO A 26 20.54 -0.52 0.58
N PHE A 27 21.55 -1.33 0.89
CA PHE A 27 22.76 -0.90 1.56
C PHE A 27 23.98 -1.72 1.11
N LEU A 28 25.15 -1.12 1.21
CA LEU A 28 26.42 -1.74 0.77
C LEU A 28 27.07 -2.60 1.85
N ASP A 29 26.72 -2.40 3.12
CA ASP A 29 27.29 -3.12 4.25
C ASP A 29 26.53 -4.43 4.51
N ASP A 30 27.23 -5.52 4.85
CA ASP A 30 26.64 -6.86 5.00
C ASP A 30 25.65 -7.01 6.17
N ILE A 31 25.48 -5.97 7.00
CA ILE A 31 24.63 -5.99 8.19
C ILE A 31 23.75 -4.75 8.19
N GLY A 32 22.46 -4.95 7.98
CA GLY A 32 21.49 -3.88 8.05
C GLY A 32 20.06 -4.40 8.11
N LYS A 33 19.20 -3.54 8.61
CA LYS A 33 17.75 -3.74 8.68
C LYS A 33 17.10 -2.52 8.05
N VAL A 34 16.05 -2.73 7.26
CA VAL A 34 15.30 -1.65 6.64
C VAL A 34 14.00 -1.42 7.39
N ASP A 35 13.86 -0.25 8.01
CA ASP A 35 12.56 0.19 8.50
C ASP A 35 11.73 0.76 7.34
N VAL A 36 10.59 0.12 7.07
CA VAL A 36 9.62 0.55 6.07
C VAL A 36 8.41 1.14 6.77
N LYS A 37 8.08 2.39 6.47
CA LYS A 37 6.82 3.02 6.87
C LYS A 37 5.75 2.72 5.83
N PHE A 38 4.65 2.10 6.24
CA PHE A 38 3.54 1.70 5.39
C PHE A 38 2.24 2.38 5.82
N GLY A 39 1.55 3.00 4.87
CA GLY A 39 0.23 3.58 5.06
C GLY A 39 -0.71 3.17 3.94
N LEU A 40 -1.97 2.94 4.29
CA LEU A 40 -3.04 2.67 3.35
C LEU A 40 -4.07 3.78 3.44
N SER A 41 -4.37 4.43 2.31
CA SER A 41 -5.43 5.42 2.22
C SER A 41 -6.51 4.97 1.25
N LEU A 42 -7.75 4.95 1.70
CA LEU A 42 -8.90 4.59 0.87
C LEU A 42 -9.26 5.75 -0.05
N GLN A 43 -9.45 5.45 -1.34
CA GLN A 43 -10.03 6.42 -2.28
C GLN A 43 -11.51 6.16 -2.49
N LEU A 44 -11.91 4.93 -2.83
CA LEU A 44 -13.31 4.53 -3.00
C LEU A 44 -13.46 3.00 -3.07
N LEU A 45 -14.66 2.51 -2.73
CA LEU A 45 -15.10 1.16 -3.05
C LEU A 45 -15.53 1.13 -4.53
N LYS A 46 -14.88 0.30 -5.36
CA LYS A 46 -15.21 0.22 -6.80
C LYS A 46 -16.40 -0.70 -7.06
N SER A 47 -16.39 -1.85 -6.42
CA SER A 47 -17.47 -2.83 -6.53
C SER A 47 -17.43 -3.76 -5.33
N ILE A 48 -18.61 -4.29 -4.99
CA ILE A 48 -18.74 -5.45 -4.13
C ILE A 48 -19.61 -6.49 -4.82
N GLU A 49 -19.06 -7.68 -5.00
CA GLU A 49 -19.66 -8.74 -5.81
C GLU A 49 -19.87 -9.99 -4.97
N GLN A 50 -21.11 -10.44 -4.82
CA GLN A 50 -21.41 -11.64 -4.06
C GLN A 50 -20.74 -12.87 -4.68
N ARG A 51 -20.09 -13.69 -3.86
CA ARG A 51 -19.36 -14.87 -4.30
C ARG A 51 -20.00 -16.14 -3.74
N GLY A 52 -20.68 -16.88 -4.61
CA GLY A 52 -21.31 -18.16 -4.25
C GLY A 52 -22.51 -17.98 -3.34
N MET A 53 -22.76 -18.97 -2.47
CA MET A 53 -23.86 -18.93 -1.49
C MET A 53 -23.34 -18.39 -0.14
N GLY A 54 -24.15 -17.56 0.53
CA GLY A 54 -23.85 -17.01 1.86
C GLY A 54 -23.40 -15.55 1.82
N PHE A 55 -22.63 -15.15 2.85
CA PHE A 55 -22.21 -13.77 3.11
C PHE A 55 -20.86 -13.40 2.48
N ASN A 56 -20.25 -14.29 1.71
CA ASN A 56 -18.95 -14.00 1.09
C ASN A 56 -19.13 -13.10 -0.14
N SER A 57 -18.35 -12.03 -0.20
CA SER A 57 -18.28 -11.13 -1.34
C SER A 57 -16.83 -10.85 -1.72
N ILE A 58 -16.62 -10.34 -2.93
CA ILE A 58 -15.33 -9.83 -3.39
C ILE A 58 -15.46 -8.31 -3.41
N GLY A 59 -14.69 -7.63 -2.56
CA GLY A 59 -14.58 -6.18 -2.59
C GLY A 59 -13.40 -5.75 -3.46
N THR A 60 -13.64 -4.86 -4.42
CA THR A 60 -12.61 -4.20 -5.22
C THR A 60 -12.47 -2.77 -4.74
N PHE A 61 -11.27 -2.35 -4.32
CA PHE A 61 -11.01 -1.04 -3.74
C PHE A 61 -9.99 -0.28 -4.56
N LYS A 62 -10.19 1.03 -4.69
CA LYS A 62 -9.13 1.96 -5.11
C LYS A 62 -8.52 2.57 -3.86
N ALA A 63 -7.20 2.52 -3.76
CA ALA A 63 -6.47 3.04 -2.62
C ALA A 63 -5.21 3.79 -3.06
N ILE A 64 -4.59 4.49 -2.14
CA ILE A 64 -3.21 4.98 -2.23
C ILE A 64 -2.39 4.21 -1.22
N VAL A 65 -1.32 3.57 -1.69
CA VAL A 65 -0.31 2.97 -0.82
C VAL A 65 0.78 4.01 -0.58
N LYS A 66 1.19 4.19 0.67
CA LYS A 66 2.26 5.11 1.07
C LYS A 66 3.42 4.29 1.62
N LEU A 67 4.58 4.39 0.99
CA LEU A 67 5.80 3.70 1.38
C LEU A 67 6.90 4.72 1.63
N SER A 68 7.60 4.57 2.76
CA SER A 68 8.85 5.28 2.98
C SER A 68 9.89 4.37 3.61
N TRP A 69 11.12 4.45 3.12
CA TRP A 69 12.25 3.70 3.64
C TRP A 69 13.52 4.53 3.47
N VAL A 70 14.63 4.06 4.01
CA VAL A 70 15.94 4.66 3.76
C VAL A 70 16.73 3.74 2.86
N ASP A 71 17.20 4.29 1.75
CA ASP A 71 18.12 3.68 0.82
C ASP A 71 19.47 4.40 0.95
N THR A 72 20.47 3.70 1.47
CA THR A 72 21.78 4.31 1.72
C THR A 72 22.62 4.44 0.46
N ILE A 73 22.33 3.65 -0.57
CA ILE A 73 22.97 3.71 -1.89
C ILE A 73 22.61 5.02 -2.58
N LEU A 74 21.41 5.54 -2.34
CA LEU A 74 20.88 6.76 -2.96
C LEU A 74 21.20 8.05 -2.17
N ARG A 75 22.17 8.04 -1.25
CA ARG A 75 22.58 9.23 -0.49
C ARG A 75 23.53 10.13 -1.29
N TRP A 76 23.41 11.44 -1.09
CA TRP A 76 24.39 12.42 -1.57
C TRP A 76 24.48 13.61 -0.62
N ASP A 77 25.58 14.36 -0.73
CA ASP A 77 25.77 15.61 -0.01
C ASP A 77 25.12 16.76 -0.81
N PRO A 78 24.13 17.48 -0.27
CA PRO A 78 23.42 18.53 -0.99
C PRO A 78 24.22 19.85 -1.04
N GLU A 79 25.50 19.77 -1.40
CA GLU A 79 26.42 20.88 -1.64
C GLU A 79 26.76 21.00 -3.14
N PRO A 80 27.24 22.16 -3.63
CA PRO A 80 27.64 22.30 -5.02
C PRO A 80 28.66 21.20 -5.44
N PRO A 81 28.45 20.53 -6.59
CA PRO A 81 27.55 20.90 -7.69
C PRO A 81 26.12 20.32 -7.62
N PHE A 82 25.78 19.58 -6.56
CA PHE A 82 24.50 18.89 -6.37
C PHE A 82 23.72 19.43 -5.18
N ASP A 83 23.42 20.72 -5.16
CA ASP A 83 22.69 21.43 -4.11
C ASP A 83 21.18 21.08 -4.00
N PHE A 84 20.76 19.97 -4.60
CA PHE A 84 19.39 19.47 -4.56
C PHE A 84 19.12 18.74 -3.25
N GLN A 85 17.99 19.05 -2.61
CA GLN A 85 17.52 18.31 -1.43
C GLN A 85 16.76 17.03 -1.79
N LYS A 86 16.24 16.96 -3.01
CA LYS A 86 15.51 15.79 -3.51
C LYS A 86 15.56 15.67 -5.03
N ILE A 87 15.39 14.46 -5.51
CA ILE A 87 15.21 14.13 -6.93
C ILE A 87 14.06 13.13 -7.12
N GLU A 88 13.62 12.97 -8.36
CA GLU A 88 12.61 11.99 -8.75
C GLU A 88 13.28 10.82 -9.48
N ILE A 89 12.95 9.60 -9.07
CA ILE A 89 13.48 8.36 -9.66
C ILE A 89 12.31 7.39 -9.88
N SER A 90 12.33 6.64 -10.99
CA SER A 90 11.34 5.60 -11.22
C SER A 90 11.52 4.47 -10.19
N PRO A 91 10.45 3.97 -9.56
CA PRO A 91 10.53 2.83 -8.64
C PRO A 91 11.04 1.55 -9.32
N ASP A 92 11.04 1.50 -10.66
CA ASP A 92 11.60 0.37 -11.43
C ASP A 92 13.12 0.41 -11.58
N GLU A 93 13.78 1.50 -11.19
CA GLU A 93 15.24 1.68 -11.32
C GLU A 93 16.00 1.45 -10.01
N ILE A 94 15.27 1.32 -8.90
CA ILE A 94 15.83 1.19 -7.55
C ILE A 94 15.21 -0.02 -6.85
N TRP A 95 15.76 -0.38 -5.68
CA TRP A 95 15.09 -1.33 -4.80
C TRP A 95 13.77 -0.73 -4.29
N THR A 96 12.73 -1.56 -4.24
CA THR A 96 11.48 -1.24 -3.55
C THR A 96 11.12 -2.39 -2.63
N PRO A 97 10.57 -2.12 -1.43
CA PRO A 97 10.16 -3.19 -0.53
C PRO A 97 9.09 -4.06 -1.20
N ASP A 98 9.18 -5.37 -1.00
CA ASP A 98 8.34 -6.41 -1.62
C ASP A 98 7.02 -6.59 -0.87
N ILE A 99 6.35 -5.49 -0.53
CA ILE A 99 5.10 -5.54 0.22
C ILE A 99 4.01 -6.17 -0.65
N LYS A 100 3.37 -7.23 -0.16
CA LYS A 100 2.31 -7.99 -0.81
C LYS A 100 1.00 -7.90 -0.06
N LEU A 101 -0.09 -8.11 -0.77
CA LEU A 101 -1.42 -8.35 -0.19
C LEU A 101 -1.67 -9.86 -0.13
N PHE A 102 -1.40 -10.49 1.02
CA PHE A 102 -1.41 -11.96 1.16
C PHE A 102 -2.78 -12.59 0.90
N ASN A 103 -3.85 -11.89 1.28
CA ASN A 103 -5.22 -12.36 1.13
C ASN A 103 -5.92 -11.77 -0.11
N SER A 104 -5.15 -11.40 -1.15
CA SER A 104 -5.70 -11.01 -2.44
C SER A 104 -6.48 -12.16 -3.07
N VAL A 105 -7.59 -11.86 -3.75
CA VAL A 105 -8.30 -12.86 -4.58
C VAL A 105 -7.69 -12.99 -5.98
N ASP A 106 -6.89 -12.00 -6.39
CA ASP A 106 -6.04 -12.08 -7.58
C ASP A 106 -4.62 -12.52 -7.13
N LEU A 107 -3.60 -12.43 -8.00
CA LEU A 107 -2.23 -12.83 -7.62
C LEU A 107 -1.62 -11.95 -6.53
N ASP A 108 -1.94 -10.65 -6.52
CA ASP A 108 -1.44 -9.63 -5.58
C ASP A 108 -2.28 -8.34 -5.73
N MET A 109 -1.95 -7.27 -4.99
CA MET A 109 -2.39 -5.92 -5.33
C MET A 109 -1.79 -5.42 -6.65
N THR A 110 -2.49 -4.51 -7.33
CA THR A 110 -1.97 -3.83 -8.51
C THR A 110 -1.54 -2.41 -8.14
N LEU A 111 -0.24 -2.12 -8.18
CA LEU A 111 0.33 -0.78 -7.96
C LEU A 111 0.59 -0.06 -9.30
N ASP A 112 0.27 1.23 -9.37
CA ASP A 112 0.67 2.08 -10.48
C ASP A 112 2.15 2.50 -10.34
N ARG A 113 3.02 1.70 -10.96
CA ARG A 113 4.48 1.90 -10.99
C ARG A 113 4.94 2.97 -11.97
N THR A 114 4.03 3.61 -12.72
CA THR A 114 4.39 4.75 -13.58
C THR A 114 4.66 6.02 -12.76
N THR A 115 4.18 6.07 -11.53
CA THR A 115 4.47 7.13 -10.57
C THR A 115 5.95 7.19 -10.19
N GLN A 116 6.48 8.39 -9.99
CA GLN A 116 7.86 8.58 -9.54
C GLN A 116 7.97 8.44 -8.03
N ALA A 117 9.08 7.89 -7.54
CA ALA A 117 9.49 7.98 -6.15
C ALA A 117 10.28 9.29 -5.92
N ILE A 118 10.06 9.91 -4.76
CA ILE A 118 10.84 11.06 -4.32
C ILE A 118 11.97 10.54 -3.45
N VAL A 119 13.20 10.85 -3.83
CA VAL A 119 14.40 10.49 -3.08
C VAL A 119 15.00 11.76 -2.49
N PHE A 120 15.23 11.78 -1.19
CA PHE A 120 15.86 12.88 -0.46
C PHE A 120 17.36 12.64 -0.29
N SER A 121 18.14 13.72 -0.11
CA SER A 121 19.62 13.67 -0.02
C SER A 121 20.13 12.75 1.08
N ASN A 122 19.38 12.63 2.18
CA ASN A 122 19.67 11.72 3.29
C ASN A 122 19.37 10.23 2.99
N GLY A 123 18.93 9.91 1.76
CA GLY A 123 18.59 8.56 1.31
C GLY A 123 17.16 8.14 1.64
N THR A 124 16.36 8.99 2.30
CA THR A 124 14.93 8.69 2.49
C THR A 124 14.25 8.64 1.13
N VAL A 125 13.51 7.57 0.87
CA VAL A 125 12.65 7.40 -0.30
C VAL A 125 11.21 7.50 0.17
N LEU A 126 10.39 8.21 -0.60
CA LEU A 126 8.94 8.30 -0.45
C LEU A 126 8.29 7.92 -1.76
N TRP A 127 7.48 6.86 -1.76
CA TRP A 127 6.77 6.37 -2.92
C TRP A 127 5.29 6.19 -2.59
N ILE A 128 4.42 6.87 -3.35
CA ILE A 128 2.98 6.96 -3.08
C ILE A 128 2.17 6.54 -4.32
N PRO A 129 2.19 5.26 -4.71
CA PRO A 129 1.44 4.79 -5.87
C PRO A 129 -0.06 4.63 -5.56
N PRO A 130 -0.95 5.00 -6.51
CA PRO A 130 -2.31 4.46 -6.55
C PRO A 130 -2.29 2.93 -6.66
N ALA A 131 -3.27 2.28 -6.03
CA ALA A 131 -3.40 0.84 -5.99
C ALA A 131 -4.84 0.39 -6.24
N VAL A 132 -4.98 -0.82 -6.79
CA VAL A 132 -6.23 -1.58 -6.78
C VAL A 132 -6.04 -2.81 -5.89
N LEU A 133 -6.92 -2.95 -4.91
CA LEU A 133 -6.94 -4.06 -3.96
C LEU A 133 -8.20 -4.88 -4.18
N LYS A 134 -8.09 -6.20 -4.10
CA LYS A 134 -9.24 -7.09 -4.27
C LYS A 134 -9.17 -8.21 -3.26
N VAL A 135 -10.12 -8.24 -2.32
CA VAL A 135 -10.12 -9.16 -1.17
C VAL A 135 -11.48 -9.79 -0.99
N LEU A 136 -11.52 -10.89 -0.25
CA LEU A 136 -12.78 -11.42 0.26
C LEU A 136 -13.28 -10.55 1.41
N CYS A 137 -14.58 -10.27 1.39
CA CYS A 137 -15.30 -9.55 2.42
C CYS A 137 -16.46 -10.41 2.93
N VAL A 138 -16.94 -10.07 4.12
CA VAL A 138 -18.16 -10.62 4.71
C VAL A 138 -19.21 -9.53 4.67
N SER A 139 -20.26 -9.76 3.88
CA SER A 139 -21.42 -8.89 3.71
C SER A 139 -22.60 -9.41 4.53
N GLN A 140 -22.90 -8.79 5.67
CA GLN A 140 -23.96 -9.20 6.58
C GLN A 140 -24.69 -7.98 7.14
N ASP A 141 -26.03 -8.02 7.21
CA ASP A 141 -26.87 -6.96 7.80
C ASP A 141 -26.53 -5.54 7.28
N ASP A 142 -26.41 -5.43 5.94
CA ASP A 142 -26.01 -4.22 5.22
C ASP A 142 -24.62 -3.67 5.59
N VAL A 143 -23.75 -4.50 6.16
CA VAL A 143 -22.36 -4.15 6.46
C VAL A 143 -21.40 -5.03 5.67
N ASP A 144 -20.47 -4.38 4.98
CA ASP A 144 -19.42 -5.01 4.20
C ASP A 144 -18.10 -4.91 4.97
N SER A 145 -17.69 -6.02 5.59
CA SER A 145 -16.48 -6.11 6.41
C SER A 145 -15.34 -6.79 5.65
N CYS A 146 -14.27 -6.05 5.38
CA CYS A 146 -13.14 -6.47 4.57
C CYS A 146 -11.84 -6.41 5.36
N HIS A 147 -11.00 -7.44 5.22
CA HIS A 147 -9.68 -7.47 5.83
C HIS A 147 -8.61 -7.36 4.74
N PHE A 148 -7.54 -6.61 5.02
CA PHE A 148 -6.36 -6.55 4.17
C PHE A 148 -5.14 -6.95 4.97
N GLN A 149 -4.39 -7.93 4.48
CA GLN A 149 -3.20 -8.46 5.16
C GLN A 149 -1.97 -8.15 4.31
N PHE A 150 -1.20 -7.15 4.73
CA PHE A 150 0.03 -6.76 4.05
C PHE A 150 1.27 -7.25 4.79
N GLY A 151 2.34 -7.55 4.06
CA GLY A 151 3.64 -7.88 4.63
C GLY A 151 4.71 -8.01 3.56
N SER A 152 5.97 -8.10 3.97
CA SER A 152 7.05 -8.51 3.07
C SER A 152 6.90 -9.99 2.73
N TRP A 153 7.20 -10.38 1.48
CA TRP A 153 7.06 -11.76 1.04
C TRP A 153 8.28 -12.61 1.40
N VAL A 154 9.50 -12.08 1.20
CA VAL A 154 10.73 -12.83 1.43
C VAL A 154 11.49 -12.43 2.69
N TYR A 155 11.31 -11.21 3.19
CA TYR A 155 12.13 -10.68 4.29
C TYR A 155 11.44 -10.82 5.65
N SER A 156 12.20 -11.29 6.63
CA SER A 156 11.79 -11.38 8.03
C SER A 156 11.83 -10.01 8.73
N VAL A 157 11.32 -9.93 9.97
CA VAL A 157 11.34 -8.70 10.80
C VAL A 157 12.76 -8.20 11.12
N ASP A 158 13.76 -9.07 11.04
CA ASP A 158 15.17 -8.72 11.27
C ASP A 158 15.81 -8.06 10.04
N GLU A 159 15.22 -8.26 8.85
CA GLU A 159 15.69 -7.73 7.58
C GLU A 159 14.88 -6.51 7.11
N VAL A 160 13.54 -6.64 7.15
CA VAL A 160 12.58 -5.58 6.81
C VAL A 160 11.53 -5.50 7.91
N ASP A 161 11.49 -4.37 8.61
CA ASP A 161 10.50 -4.12 9.66
C ASP A 161 9.54 -3.03 9.25
N ILE A 162 8.28 -3.42 9.21
CA ILE A 162 7.20 -2.58 8.70
C ILE A 162 6.52 -1.91 9.88
N HIS A 163 6.41 -0.58 9.80
CA HIS A 163 5.74 0.25 10.80
C HIS A 163 4.63 1.06 10.15
N PHE A 164 3.65 1.50 10.94
CA PHE A 164 2.62 2.41 10.43
C PHE A 164 3.23 3.75 9.99
N MET A 165 2.76 4.26 8.85
CA MET A 165 3.05 5.62 8.40
C MET A 165 2.43 6.61 9.39
N ASP A 166 3.22 7.59 9.82
CA ASP A 166 2.82 8.63 10.79
C ASP A 166 2.24 8.07 12.10
N ASP A 167 2.63 6.84 12.48
CA ASP A 167 2.10 6.09 13.64
C ASP A 167 0.58 5.88 13.63
N LYS A 168 -0.04 5.91 12.44
CA LYS A 168 -1.49 5.75 12.27
C LYS A 168 -1.86 4.29 11.98
N ALA A 169 -2.38 3.63 13.01
CA ALA A 169 -2.90 2.27 12.94
C ALA A 169 -4.35 2.22 12.41
N GLU A 170 -4.57 2.75 11.22
CA GLU A 170 -5.88 2.82 10.56
C GLU A 170 -5.77 2.93 9.04
N VAL A 171 -6.83 2.56 8.32
CA VAL A 171 -7.05 2.98 6.93
C VAL A 171 -7.33 4.48 6.95
N LEU A 172 -6.46 5.24 6.28
CA LEU A 172 -6.58 6.69 6.17
C LEU A 172 -7.71 7.05 5.20
N LEU A 173 -8.41 8.15 5.50
CA LEU A 173 -9.53 8.66 4.70
C LEU A 173 -9.22 10.02 4.06
N ASP A 174 -7.94 10.41 4.01
CA ASP A 174 -7.47 11.69 3.45
C ASP A 174 -7.74 11.85 1.94
N PHE A 175 -7.99 10.74 1.24
CA PHE A 175 -8.37 10.73 -0.17
C PHE A 175 -9.73 10.07 -0.43
N TYR A 176 -10.53 9.84 0.60
CA TYR A 176 -11.82 9.17 0.47
C TYR A 176 -12.82 10.06 -0.29
N GLN A 177 -13.39 9.53 -1.37
CA GLN A 177 -14.26 10.26 -2.30
C GLN A 177 -15.67 9.70 -2.36
N ASP A 178 -15.93 8.60 -1.66
CA ASP A 178 -17.23 7.93 -1.67
C ASP A 178 -18.15 8.51 -0.58
N SER A 179 -19.44 8.19 -0.66
CA SER A 179 -20.48 8.61 0.27
C SER A 179 -20.86 7.53 1.28
N LEU A 180 -20.25 6.34 1.20
CA LEU A 180 -20.54 5.24 2.12
C LEU A 180 -20.07 5.58 3.54
N GLU A 181 -20.89 5.20 4.50
CA GLU A 181 -20.57 5.33 5.92
C GLU A 181 -19.46 4.34 6.28
N ILE A 182 -18.36 4.85 6.84
CA ILE A 182 -17.27 4.05 7.40
C ILE A 182 -17.66 3.70 8.84
N LEU A 183 -17.83 2.42 9.11
CA LEU A 183 -18.18 1.89 10.44
C LEU A 183 -16.95 1.48 11.23
N GLU A 184 -15.89 1.05 10.54
CA GLU A 184 -14.62 0.59 11.12
C GLU A 184 -13.49 0.84 10.11
N ASN A 185 -12.33 1.27 10.58
CA ASN A 185 -11.15 1.51 9.74
C ASN A 185 -9.82 1.20 10.45
N SER A 186 -9.82 0.42 11.53
CA SER A 186 -8.62 0.12 12.30
C SER A 186 -7.58 -0.71 11.57
N ALA A 187 -6.36 -0.69 12.12
CA ALA A 187 -5.28 -1.57 11.71
C ALA A 187 -4.48 -2.08 12.91
N GLN A 188 -3.79 -3.20 12.72
CA GLN A 188 -2.91 -3.80 13.71
C GLN A 188 -1.64 -4.34 13.04
N ARG A 189 -0.49 -4.11 13.67
CA ARG A 189 0.79 -4.74 13.34
C ARG A 189 0.95 -6.01 14.17
N GLN A 190 1.37 -7.11 13.55
CA GLN A 190 1.66 -8.38 14.21
C GLN A 190 2.97 -8.96 13.68
N GLU A 191 3.69 -9.66 14.55
CA GLU A 191 4.85 -10.48 14.15
C GLU A 191 4.42 -11.94 14.18
N VAL A 192 4.56 -12.62 13.04
CA VAL A 192 4.04 -13.97 12.81
C VAL A 192 5.17 -14.89 12.40
N VAL A 193 5.34 -15.97 13.14
CA VAL A 193 6.25 -17.06 12.75
C VAL A 193 5.44 -18.07 11.94
N TYR A 194 5.76 -18.16 10.65
CA TYR A 194 5.10 -19.10 9.75
C TYR A 194 5.68 -20.51 9.87
N PRO A 195 4.90 -21.58 9.62
CA PRO A 195 5.38 -22.96 9.74
C PRO A 195 6.60 -23.31 8.88
N CYS A 196 6.86 -22.55 7.81
CA CYS A 196 8.02 -22.74 6.94
C CYS A 196 9.35 -22.29 7.55
N CYS A 197 9.29 -21.43 8.57
CA CYS A 197 10.31 -20.42 8.76
C CYS A 197 10.61 -20.24 10.26
N GLU A 198 11.89 -20.03 10.60
CA GLU A 198 12.33 -19.88 11.99
C GLU A 198 12.14 -18.44 12.50
N SER A 199 12.33 -17.45 11.62
CA SER A 199 12.19 -16.02 11.94
C SER A 199 10.74 -15.55 11.83
N ALA A 200 10.41 -14.50 12.57
CA ALA A 200 9.12 -13.84 12.48
C ALA A 200 9.04 -12.89 11.27
N TYR A 201 7.84 -12.71 10.74
CA TYR A 201 7.51 -11.81 9.64
C TYR A 201 6.48 -10.79 10.11
N VAL A 202 6.56 -9.56 9.60
CA VAL A 202 5.60 -8.51 9.95
C VAL A 202 4.35 -8.61 9.08
N GLU A 203 3.18 -8.72 9.72
CA GLU A 203 1.87 -8.59 9.11
C GLU A 203 1.19 -7.29 9.56
N MET A 204 0.75 -6.49 8.60
CA MET A 204 -0.08 -5.30 8.79
C MET A 204 -1.52 -5.66 8.42
N LYS A 205 -2.39 -5.84 9.42
CA LYS A 205 -3.79 -6.20 9.26
C LYS A 205 -4.66 -4.96 9.32
N TYR A 206 -5.36 -4.65 8.25
CA TYR A 206 -6.35 -3.57 8.21
C TYR A 206 -7.74 -4.18 8.19
N LEU A 207 -8.65 -3.58 8.95
CA LEU A 207 -10.07 -3.88 8.95
C LEU A 207 -10.83 -2.65 8.45
N LEU A 208 -11.61 -2.83 7.40
CA LEU A 208 -12.51 -1.80 6.89
C LEU A 208 -13.93 -2.36 6.89
N ALA A 209 -14.84 -1.70 7.61
CA ALA A 209 -16.27 -1.98 7.53
C ALA A 209 -17.01 -0.78 6.96
N LEU A 210 -17.82 -1.04 5.93
CA LEU A 210 -18.60 -0.04 5.21
C LEU A 210 -20.08 -0.38 5.33
N ARG A 211 -20.93 0.65 5.41
CA ARG A 211 -22.37 0.48 5.15
C ARG A 211 -22.56 0.18 3.65
N SER A 212 -23.24 -0.92 3.34
CA SER A 212 -23.51 -1.33 1.96
C SER A 212 -24.42 -0.33 1.24
N GLU A 213 -24.22 -0.13 -0.06
CA GLU A 213 -25.11 0.66 -0.91
C GLU A 213 -26.56 0.15 -0.85
N ASN A 214 -26.75 -1.16 -0.70
CA ASN A 214 -28.07 -1.76 -0.56
C ASN A 214 -28.81 -1.31 0.71
N GLY A 215 -28.07 -1.01 1.79
CA GLY A 215 -28.62 -0.42 3.01
C GLY A 215 -29.00 1.06 2.85
N ASN A 216 -28.35 1.80 1.95
CA ASN A 216 -28.75 3.16 1.59
C ASN A 216 -29.99 3.21 0.68
N SER A 217 -30.38 2.06 0.08
CA SER A 217 -31.50 1.96 -0.86
C SER A 217 -32.89 1.75 -0.21
N THR A 218 -33.00 1.85 1.12
CA THR A 218 -34.28 1.75 1.87
C THR A 218 -35.27 2.91 1.63
N TYR A 219 -35.28 3.48 0.42
CA TYR A 219 -36.35 4.35 -0.10
C TYR A 219 -36.97 3.88 -1.43
N SER A 220 -36.59 2.72 -1.98
CA SER A 220 -37.15 2.22 -3.26
C SER A 220 -38.06 0.99 -3.13
N ARG A 221 -38.40 0.55 -1.91
CA ARG A 221 -39.32 -0.59 -1.70
C ARG A 221 -40.81 -0.23 -1.66
N ASP A 222 -41.19 1.05 -1.72
CA ASP A 222 -42.60 1.47 -1.65
C ASP A 222 -43.31 1.69 -3.01
N LEU A 223 -42.62 1.56 -4.15
CA LEU A 223 -43.24 1.74 -5.48
C LEU A 223 -43.71 0.45 -6.15
N ALA A 224 -43.52 -0.72 -5.52
CA ALA A 224 -43.97 -2.01 -6.08
C ALA A 224 -45.36 -2.47 -5.57
N HIS A 225 -46.00 -1.73 -4.65
CA HIS A 225 -47.32 -2.09 -4.08
C HIS A 225 -48.50 -1.26 -4.60
N HIS A 226 -48.36 -0.53 -5.71
CA HIS A 226 -49.45 0.25 -6.32
C HIS A 226 -49.80 -0.15 -7.76
N HIS A 227 -49.71 -1.44 -8.08
CA HIS A 227 -50.36 -1.98 -9.29
C HIS A 227 -51.03 -3.32 -9.02
N HIS A 228 -52.00 -3.34 -8.11
CA HIS A 228 -53.11 -4.28 -8.14
C HIS A 228 -54.25 -3.70 -7.30
N HIS A 229 -55.10 -2.90 -7.94
CA HIS A 229 -56.54 -2.75 -7.66
C HIS A 229 -57.10 -1.60 -8.52
N HIS A 230 -57.59 -1.95 -9.71
CA HIS A 230 -58.94 -1.64 -10.21
C HIS A 230 -59.10 -2.05 -11.67
#